data_AF-A0A353T4Y4-F1
#
_entry.id   AF-A0A353T4Y4-F1
#
_cell.length_a   1.000
_cell.length_b   1.000
_cell.length_c   1.000
_cell.angle_alpha   90.00
_cell.angle_beta   90.00
_cell.angle_gamma   90.00
#
_symmetry.space_group_name_H-M   'P 1'
#
loop_
_entity.id
_entity.type
_entity.pdbx_description
1 polymer ?
#
loop_
_entity_poly.entity_id
_entity_poly.type
_entity_poly.pdbx_seq_one_letter_code
_entity_poly.pdbx_strand_id
1 'polypeptide(L)' 'IDSTDVPCIIAGGLDEHNVTEAIHITNPYGVDSFSRTNYEGRAADMERCKDPDKVKAFIEAVRNA' A
#
# COMPACT_ATOMS: atom_id res chain seq x y z
N ILE A 1 13.78 0.77 -9.05
CA ILE A 1 12.86 0.68 -10.20
C ILE A 1 13.61 1.13 -11.45
N ASP A 2 14.13 2.35 -11.47
CA ASP A 2 14.86 2.94 -12.61
C ASP A 2 16.10 2.17 -13.10
N SER A 3 16.57 1.18 -12.34
CA SER A 3 17.71 0.33 -12.69
C SER A 3 17.34 -0.93 -13.47
N THR A 4 16.05 -1.15 -13.80
CA THR A 4 15.58 -2.36 -14.50
C THR A 4 14.34 -2.07 -15.35
N ASP A 5 14.22 -2.77 -16.48
CA ASP A 5 13.01 -2.75 -17.33
C ASP A 5 11.95 -3.78 -16.88
N VAL A 6 12.22 -4.55 -15.81
CA VAL A 6 11.27 -5.54 -15.29
C VAL A 6 10.16 -4.82 -14.51
N PRO A 7 8.86 -5.14 -14.77
CA PRO A 7 7.75 -4.60 -13.99
C PRO A 7 7.92 -4.84 -12.48
N CYS A 8 7.92 -3.76 -11.70
CA CYS A 8 8.18 -3.79 -10.27
C CYS A 8 6.92 -3.48 -9.46
N ILE A 9 6.69 -4.25 -8.39
CA ILE A 9 5.72 -3.94 -7.34
C ILE A 9 6.49 -3.30 -6.18
N ILE A 10 6.07 -2.12 -5.73
CA ILE A 10 6.65 -1.50 -4.52
C ILE A 10 5.85 -1.90 -3.28
N ALA A 11 6.57 -2.14 -2.19
CA ALA A 11 6.01 -2.50 -0.91
C ALA A 11 6.77 -1.79 0.21
N GLY A 12 6.20 -1.79 1.41
CA GLY A 12 6.85 -1.28 2.62
C GLY A 12 6.17 -0.04 3.15
N GLY A 13 5.31 -0.22 4.16
CA GLY A 13 4.69 0.89 4.89
C GLY A 13 3.70 1.74 4.10
N LEU A 14 3.21 1.26 2.95
CA LEU A 14 2.28 2.01 2.09
C LEU A 14 0.87 2.04 2.70
N ASP A 15 0.26 3.22 2.73
CA ASP A 15 -1.11 3.48 3.20
C ASP A 15 -1.81 4.51 2.31
N GLU A 16 -3.07 4.83 2.62
CA GLU A 16 -3.88 5.79 1.85
C GLU A 16 -3.30 7.21 1.85
N HIS A 17 -2.39 7.55 2.76
CA HIS A 17 -1.82 8.89 2.87
C HIS A 17 -0.53 9.07 2.05
N ASN A 18 0.19 7.98 1.76
CA ASN A 18 1.49 8.05 1.07
C ASN A 18 1.55 7.35 -0.30
N VAL A 19 0.58 6.47 -0.62
CA VAL A 19 0.70 5.62 -1.82
C VAL A 19 0.65 6.42 -3.13
N THR A 20 -0.12 7.50 -3.19
CA THR A 20 -0.20 8.39 -4.36
C THR A 20 1.15 9.04 -4.66
N GLU A 21 1.81 9.60 -3.65
CA GLU A 21 3.15 10.18 -3.80
C GLU A 21 4.17 9.13 -4.22
N ALA A 22 4.13 7.93 -3.60
CA ALA A 22 5.01 6.83 -3.98
C ALA A 22 4.83 6.42 -5.45
N ILE A 23 3.58 6.32 -5.93
CA ILE A 23 3.27 6.03 -7.34
C ILE A 23 3.85 7.12 -8.25
N HIS A 24 3.63 8.40 -7.95
CA HIS A 24 4.13 9.50 -8.77
C HIS A 24 5.66 9.56 -8.84
N ILE A 25 6.36 9.26 -7.75
CA ILE A 25 7.82 9.29 -7.70
C ILE A 25 8.42 8.09 -8.46
N THR A 26 7.84 6.89 -8.29
CA THR A 26 8.51 5.66 -8.74
C THR A 26 7.89 5.02 -9.98
N ASN A 27 6.71 5.46 -10.42
CA ASN A 27 5.95 4.90 -11.54
C ASN A 27 5.94 3.34 -11.57
N PRO A 28 5.52 2.68 -10.48
CA PRO A 28 5.63 1.24 -10.34
C PRO A 28 4.57 0.53 -11.20
N TYR A 29 4.78 -0.76 -11.48
CA TYR A 29 3.75 -1.58 -12.11
C TYR A 29 2.58 -1.89 -11.15
N GLY A 30 2.87 -1.91 -9.85
CA GLY A 30 1.85 -2.09 -8.81
C GLY A 30 2.38 -1.74 -7.42
N VAL A 31 1.49 -1.77 -6.44
CA VAL A 31 1.80 -1.50 -5.03
C VAL A 31 1.28 -2.62 -4.14
N ASP A 32 1.97 -2.88 -3.03
CA ASP A 32 1.57 -3.84 -2.01
C ASP A 32 1.56 -3.19 -0.61
N SER A 33 0.50 -3.46 0.15
CA SER A 33 0.37 -3.04 1.53
C SER A 33 -0.03 -4.21 2.44
N PHE A 34 0.81 -4.45 3.44
CA PHE A 34 0.55 -5.46 4.46
C PHE A 34 -0.03 -4.83 5.74
N SER A 35 0.83 -4.28 6.60
CA SER A 35 0.47 -3.89 7.97
C SER A 35 -0.40 -2.64 8.04
N ARG A 36 -0.28 -1.72 7.09
CA ARG A 36 -0.99 -0.45 7.13
C ARG A 36 -2.48 -0.54 6.83
N THR A 37 -2.91 -1.58 6.12
CA THR A 37 -4.34 -1.83 5.86
C THR A 37 -4.92 -2.89 6.81
N ASN A 38 -4.27 -3.18 7.93
CA ASN A 38 -4.77 -4.10 8.95
C ASN A 38 -5.42 -3.30 10.10
N TYR A 39 -6.22 -3.99 10.92
CA TYR A 39 -6.74 -3.42 12.16
C TYR A 39 -5.59 -3.02 13.09
N GLU A 40 -5.79 -1.93 13.82
CA GLU A 40 -4.85 -1.50 14.85
C GLU A 40 -5.19 -2.15 16.18
N GLY A 41 -4.18 -2.69 16.87
CA GLY A 41 -4.38 -3.19 18.22
C GLY A 41 -3.28 -4.16 18.66
N ARG A 42 -3.11 -4.30 19.99
CA ARG A 42 -2.06 -5.14 20.58
C ARG A 42 -2.33 -6.65 20.50
N ALA A 43 -3.52 -7.06 20.08
CA ALA A 43 -3.78 -8.49 19.88
C ALA A 43 -3.10 -8.91 18.58
N ALA A 44 -2.25 -9.95 18.65
CA ALA A 44 -1.45 -10.43 17.52
C ALA A 44 -2.28 -10.71 16.25
N ASP A 45 -3.54 -11.08 16.41
CA ASP A 45 -4.44 -11.37 15.30
C ASP A 45 -4.98 -10.10 14.61
N MET A 46 -5.07 -8.97 15.32
CA MET A 46 -5.56 -7.71 14.73
C MET A 46 -4.56 -7.14 13.72
N GLU A 47 -3.27 -7.16 14.03
CA GLU A 47 -2.21 -6.68 13.11
C GLU A 47 -2.05 -7.56 11.86
N ARG A 48 -2.74 -8.71 11.78
CA ARG A 48 -2.76 -9.61 10.61
C ARG A 48 -4.14 -9.72 9.96
N CYS A 49 -5.14 -9.03 10.51
CA CYS A 49 -6.50 -9.00 10.01
C CYS A 49 -6.72 -7.70 9.24
N LYS A 50 -7.16 -7.80 7.99
CA LYS A 50 -7.41 -6.64 7.14
C LYS A 50 -8.59 -5.82 7.68
N ASP A 51 -8.39 -4.52 7.77
CA ASP A 51 -9.45 -3.55 8.03
C ASP A 51 -10.09 -3.17 6.68
N PRO A 52 -11.35 -3.54 6.40
CA PRO A 52 -11.99 -3.27 5.13
C PRO A 52 -12.04 -1.78 4.74
N ASP A 53 -12.15 -0.88 5.72
CA ASP A 53 -12.23 0.56 5.46
C ASP A 53 -10.86 1.09 5.03
N LYS A 54 -9.79 0.65 5.69
CA LYS A 54 -8.42 0.99 5.27
C LYS A 54 -8.05 0.41 3.91
N VAL A 55 -8.46 -0.83 3.64
CA VAL A 55 -8.26 -1.45 2.32
C VAL A 55 -8.99 -0.64 1.24
N LYS A 56 -10.23 -0.23 1.49
CA LYS A 56 -10.99 0.61 0.57
C LYS A 56 -10.31 1.96 0.34
N ALA A 57 -9.91 2.65 1.40
CA ALA A 57 -9.22 3.93 1.31
C ALA A 57 -7.90 3.82 0.52
N PHE A 58 -7.12 2.76 0.76
CA PHE A 58 -5.90 2.49 0.01
C PHE A 58 -6.18 2.28 -1.49
N ILE A 59 -7.18 1.48 -1.84
CA ILE A 59 -7.57 1.25 -3.25
C ILE A 59 -8.05 2.54 -3.91
N GLU A 60 -8.82 3.37 -3.21
CA GLU A 60 -9.28 4.66 -3.72
C GLU A 60 -8.11 5.62 -3.96
N ALA A 61 -7.15 5.71 -3.03
CA ALA A 61 -5.94 6.51 -3.19
C ALA A 61 -5.10 6.04 -4.40
N VAL A 62 -4.94 4.73 -4.60
CA VAL A 62 -4.24 4.14 -5.75
C VAL A 62 -4.94 4.46 -7.08
N ARG A 63 -6.27 4.40 -7.12
CA ARG A 63 -7.04 4.68 -8.35
C ARG A 63 -7.06 6.16 -8.75
N ASN A 64 -6.80 7.05 -7.79
CA ASN A 64 -6.76 8.49 -8.00
C ASN A 64 -5.32 9.04 -8.18
N ALA A 65 -4.32 8.16 -8.18
CA ALA A 65 -2.91 8.49 -8.45
C ALA A 65 -2.59 8.50 -9.95
#